data_AF-A0A9P6DL52-F1
#
_entry.id   AF-A0A9P6DL52-F1
#
_cell.length_a   1.000
_cell.length_b   1.000
_cell.length_c   1.000
_cell.angle_alpha   90.00
_cell.angle_beta   90.00
_cell.angle_gamma   90.00
#
_symmetry.space_group_name_H-M   'P 1'
#
loop_
_entity.id
_entity.type
_entity.pdbx_description
1 polymer ?
#
loop_
_entity_poly.entity_id
_entity_poly.type
_entity_poly.pdbx_seq_one_letter_code
_entity_poly.pdbx_strand_id
1 'polypeptide(L)'
;SKSDLTKQLQELKTELLSLSLHVQNIASLLASKLSQISTIRKSIAHVLTVMNQKACQNLREYYKNKKYLPLDGPAVGYPLLAIPLSTPNAPNSFFWHQQLGKTEKRHKQDIHFPTRKYTLKA
;
A
#
# COMPACT_ATOMS: atom_id res chain seq x y z
N SER A 1 -9.49 -15.67 14.80
CA SER A 1 -8.72 -16.48 13.84
C SER A 1 -9.23 -16.26 12.41
N LYS A 2 -8.57 -16.75 11.35
CA LYS A 2 -9.05 -16.57 9.95
C LYS A 2 -10.47 -17.13 9.76
N SER A 3 -10.76 -18.29 10.35
CA SER A 3 -12.07 -18.92 10.30
C SER A 3 -13.16 -18.09 10.99
N ASP A 4 -12.83 -17.41 12.08
CA ASP A 4 -13.80 -16.58 12.80
C ASP A 4 -14.18 -15.35 11.98
N LEU A 5 -13.20 -14.70 11.34
CA LEU A 5 -13.45 -13.56 10.45
C LEU A 5 -14.31 -13.95 9.24
N THR A 6 -14.10 -15.14 8.67
CA THR A 6 -14.94 -15.62 7.56
C THR A 6 -16.37 -15.92 7.99
N LYS A 7 -16.57 -16.44 9.20
CA LYS A 7 -17.91 -16.68 9.77
C LYS A 7 -18.64 -15.36 10.02
N GLN A 8 -17.99 -14.41 10.71
CA GLN A 8 -18.53 -13.06 10.92
C GLN A 8 -18.90 -12.36 9.61
N LEU A 9 -18.08 -12.52 8.57
CA LEU A 9 -18.35 -11.95 7.25
C LEU A 9 -19.60 -12.58 6.61
N GLN A 10 -19.78 -13.90 6.73
CA GLN A 10 -20.98 -14.57 6.22
C GLN A 10 -22.24 -14.12 6.96
N GLU A 11 -22.20 -14.03 8.29
CA GLU A 11 -23.30 -13.54 9.13
C GLU A 11 -23.72 -12.12 8.72
N LEU A 12 -22.76 -11.18 8.68
CA LEU A 12 -23.03 -9.78 8.28
C LEU A 12 -23.59 -9.66 6.86
N LYS A 13 -23.17 -10.54 5.94
CA LYS A 13 -23.74 -10.58 4.58
C LYS A 13 -25.18 -11.06 4.58
N THR A 14 -25.50 -12.10 5.36
CA THR A 14 -26.88 -12.59 5.47
C THR A 14 -27.80 -11.55 6.12
N GLU A 15 -27.33 -10.83 7.13
CA GLU A 15 -28.04 -9.71 7.75
C GLU A 15 -28.26 -8.55 6.78
N LEU A 16 -27.25 -8.19 5.96
CA LEU A 16 -27.41 -7.16 4.95
C LEU A 16 -28.48 -7.58 3.92
N LEU A 17 -28.41 -8.82 3.41
CA LEU A 17 -29.36 -9.34 2.43
C LEU A 17 -30.78 -9.34 2.99
N SER A 18 -30.97 -9.77 4.24
CA SER A 18 -32.28 -9.74 4.88
C SER A 18 -32.78 -8.29 4.98
N LEU A 19 -32.00 -7.35 5.52
CA LEU A 19 -32.42 -5.96 5.65
C LEU A 19 -32.73 -5.29 4.31
N SER A 20 -31.94 -5.56 3.26
CA SER A 20 -32.12 -4.98 1.93
C SER A 20 -33.44 -5.43 1.26
N LEU A 21 -33.88 -6.66 1.49
CA LEU A 21 -35.16 -7.15 0.96
C LEU A 21 -36.36 -6.50 1.67
N HIS A 22 -36.22 -6.20 2.96
CA HIS A 22 -37.31 -5.66 3.78
C HIS A 22 -37.49 -4.13 3.66
N VAL A 23 -36.58 -3.42 2.99
CA VAL A 23 -36.66 -1.96 2.75
C VAL A 23 -37.77 -1.59 1.75
N GLN A 24 -38.16 -2.51 0.86
CA GLN A 24 -39.17 -2.21 -0.17
C GLN A 24 -40.61 -2.15 0.35
N ASN A 25 -40.91 -2.82 1.47
CA ASN A 25 -42.30 -3.16 1.82
C ASN A 25 -42.93 -2.28 2.92
N ILE A 26 -42.16 -1.45 3.65
CA ILE A 26 -42.68 -0.76 4.85
C ILE A 26 -42.22 0.70 4.89
N ALA A 27 -43.11 1.62 4.50
CA ALA A 27 -42.87 3.06 4.42
C ALA A 27 -42.63 3.74 5.80
N SER A 28 -43.09 3.15 6.90
CA SER A 28 -43.08 3.78 8.25
C SER A 28 -41.88 3.41 9.14
N LEU A 29 -41.05 2.43 8.76
CA LEU A 29 -39.86 1.99 9.52
C LEU A 29 -38.54 2.16 8.73
N LEU A 30 -38.53 3.06 7.75
CA LEU A 30 -37.47 3.16 6.75
C LEU A 30 -36.16 3.75 7.33
N ALA A 31 -36.24 4.77 8.19
CA ALA A 31 -35.06 5.51 8.66
C ALA A 31 -34.12 4.68 9.57
N SER A 32 -34.66 3.93 10.53
CA SER A 32 -33.86 3.11 11.45
C SER A 32 -33.18 1.94 10.73
N LYS A 33 -33.89 1.30 9.79
CA LYS A 33 -33.35 0.23 8.94
C LYS A 33 -32.24 0.71 8.00
N LEU A 34 -32.39 1.90 7.41
CA LEU A 34 -31.34 2.50 6.57
C LEU A 34 -30.07 2.83 7.37
N SER A 35 -30.20 3.32 8.60
CA SER A 35 -29.06 3.54 9.49
C SER A 35 -28.32 2.24 9.80
N GLN A 36 -29.03 1.15 10.07
CA GLN A 36 -28.44 -0.17 10.32
C GLN A 36 -27.71 -0.72 9.08
N ILE A 37 -28.27 -0.55 7.88
CA ILE A 37 -27.62 -0.96 6.63
C ILE A 37 -26.27 -0.24 6.44
N SER A 38 -26.20 1.06 6.73
CA SER A 38 -24.95 1.82 6.67
C SER A 38 -23.91 1.26 7.63
N THR A 39 -24.30 0.97 8.87
CA THR A 39 -23.43 0.37 9.88
C THR A 39 -22.91 -1.00 9.45
N ILE A 40 -23.78 -1.90 9.00
CA ILE A 40 -23.41 -3.25 8.57
C ILE A 40 -22.46 -3.22 7.36
N ARG A 41 -22.71 -2.34 6.38
CA ARG A 41 -21.80 -2.15 5.23
C ARG A 41 -20.40 -1.72 5.66
N LYS A 42 -20.31 -0.80 6.63
CA LYS A 42 -19.03 -0.38 7.21
C LYS A 42 -18.36 -1.55 7.95
N SER A 43 -19.10 -2.32 8.75
CA SER A 43 -18.57 -3.50 9.44
C SER A 43 -17.99 -4.54 8.46
N ILE A 44 -18.69 -4.83 7.36
CA ILE A 44 -18.20 -5.72 6.29
C ILE A 44 -16.90 -5.18 5.69
N ALA A 45 -16.85 -3.88 5.39
CA ALA A 45 -15.65 -3.23 4.87
C ALA A 45 -14.47 -3.33 5.85
N HIS A 46 -14.71 -3.15 7.16
CA HIS A 46 -13.67 -3.31 8.19
C HIS A 46 -13.14 -4.74 8.25
N VAL A 47 -14.00 -5.76 8.26
CA VAL A 47 -13.59 -7.18 8.29
C VAL A 47 -12.75 -7.53 7.05
N LEU A 48 -13.20 -7.14 5.86
CA LEU A 48 -12.45 -7.34 4.61
C LEU A 48 -11.10 -6.62 4.64
N THR A 49 -11.05 -5.41 5.18
CA THR A 49 -9.81 -4.63 5.32
C THR A 49 -8.81 -5.34 6.21
N VAL A 50 -9.22 -5.83 7.37
CA VAL A 50 -8.35 -6.57 8.30
C VAL A 50 -7.85 -7.87 7.68
N MET A 51 -8.72 -8.61 7.00
CA MET A 51 -8.33 -9.84 6.29
C MET A 51 -7.28 -9.56 5.21
N ASN A 52 -7.48 -8.50 4.41
CA ASN A 52 -6.56 -8.11 3.36
C ASN A 52 -5.22 -7.61 3.93
N GLN A 53 -5.25 -6.79 4.98
CA GLN A 53 -4.04 -6.33 5.68
C GLN A 53 -3.21 -7.52 6.16
N LYS A 54 -3.84 -8.53 6.78
CA LYS A 54 -3.12 -9.71 7.26
C LYS A 54 -2.57 -10.57 6.12
N ALA A 55 -3.32 -10.74 5.04
CA ALA A 55 -2.83 -11.44 3.84
C ALA A 55 -1.62 -10.72 3.23
N CYS A 56 -1.69 -9.39 3.09
CA CYS A 56 -0.58 -8.56 2.59
C CYS A 56 0.65 -8.64 3.49
N GLN A 57 0.48 -8.57 4.81
CA GLN A 57 1.59 -8.71 5.77
C GLN A 57 2.29 -10.07 5.65
N ASN A 58 1.51 -11.15 5.60
CA ASN A 58 2.08 -12.50 5.45
C ASN A 58 2.84 -12.67 4.12
N LEU A 59 2.32 -12.09 3.03
CA LEU A 59 3.00 -12.08 1.73
C LEU A 59 4.29 -11.25 1.78
N ARG A 60 4.26 -10.08 2.45
CA ARG A 60 5.44 -9.23 2.63
C ARG A 60 6.53 -9.94 3.42
N GLU A 61 6.17 -10.67 4.47
CA GLU A 61 7.10 -11.48 5.26
C GLU A 61 7.68 -12.62 4.41
N TYR A 62 6.84 -13.30 3.62
CA TYR A 62 7.27 -14.40 2.75
C TYR A 62 8.23 -13.96 1.63
N TYR A 63 7.96 -12.82 0.99
CA TYR A 63 8.80 -12.28 -0.09
C TYR A 63 9.96 -11.40 0.41
N LYS A 64 10.11 -11.23 1.73
CA LYS A 64 11.22 -10.47 2.31
C LYS A 64 12.56 -11.05 1.83
N ASN A 65 13.42 -10.19 1.29
CA ASN A 65 14.76 -10.51 0.80
C ASN A 65 14.83 -11.45 -0.43
N LYS A 66 13.71 -11.80 -1.07
CA LYS A 66 13.74 -12.50 -2.35
C LYS A 66 14.09 -11.49 -3.46
N LYS A 67 14.91 -11.92 -4.42
CA LYS A 67 15.33 -11.09 -5.56
C LYS A 67 14.16 -10.72 -6.48
N TYR A 68 13.21 -11.63 -6.63
CA TYR A 68 12.04 -11.48 -7.50
C TYR A 68 10.77 -11.43 -6.65
N LEU A 69 9.93 -10.45 -6.96
CA LEU A 69 8.65 -10.22 -6.31
C LEU A 69 7.53 -10.38 -7.33
N PRO A 70 6.33 -10.78 -6.90
CA PRO A 70 5.17 -10.78 -7.77
C PRO A 70 4.89 -9.37 -8.30
N LEU A 71 4.65 -9.26 -9.61
CA LEU A 71 4.37 -8.00 -10.31
C LEU A 71 3.13 -7.28 -9.76
N ASP A 72 2.09 -8.05 -9.42
CA ASP A 72 0.83 -7.55 -8.85
C ASP A 72 0.78 -7.61 -7.32
N GLY A 73 1.94 -7.82 -6.67
CA GLY A 73 2.02 -7.87 -5.21
C GLY A 73 1.67 -6.52 -4.58
N PRO A 74 0.98 -6.49 -3.42
CA PRO A 74 0.68 -5.25 -2.72
C PRO A 74 1.99 -4.54 -2.40
N ALA A 75 2.24 -3.44 -3.12
CA ALA A 75 3.46 -2.63 -3.15
C ALA A 75 4.42 -3.00 -2.01
N VAL A 76 5.28 -3.99 -2.28
CA VAL A 76 6.28 -4.43 -1.33
C VAL A 76 7.32 -3.33 -1.35
N GLY A 77 7.09 -2.34 -0.50
CA GLY A 77 8.00 -1.23 -0.28
C GLY A 77 9.32 -1.78 0.21
N TYR A 78 10.22 -2.04 -0.74
CA TYR A 78 11.62 -1.73 -0.52
C TYR A 78 11.69 -0.22 -0.26
N PRO A 79 12.55 0.26 0.65
CA PRO A 79 12.90 1.68 0.70
C PRO A 79 13.65 2.16 -0.57
N LEU A 80 13.64 1.39 -1.66
CA LEU A 80 14.35 1.65 -2.90
C LEU A 80 13.41 1.87 -4.11
N LEU A 81 12.09 1.74 -3.93
CA LEU A 81 11.10 2.03 -4.97
C LEU A 81 9.87 2.72 -4.36
N ALA A 82 10.08 3.80 -3.63
CA ALA A 82 9.03 4.81 -3.47
C ALA A 82 9.06 5.72 -4.69
N ILE A 83 8.66 5.20 -5.86
CA ILE A 83 7.99 6.05 -6.83
C ILE A 83 6.56 6.14 -6.28
N PRO A 84 6.11 7.30 -5.78
CA PRO A 84 4.71 7.42 -5.41
C PRO A 84 3.88 7.00 -6.63
N LEU A 85 2.83 6.20 -6.43
CA LEU A 85 1.95 5.67 -7.49
C LEU A 85 1.21 6.77 -8.31
N SER A 86 1.64 8.03 -8.23
CA SER A 86 0.99 9.22 -8.78
C SER A 86 1.73 9.87 -9.96
N THR A 87 2.76 9.26 -10.54
CA THR A 87 3.38 9.78 -11.78
C THR A 87 3.62 8.67 -12.80
N PRO A 88 2.79 8.56 -13.85
CA PRO A 88 2.97 7.59 -14.95
C PRO A 88 4.29 7.76 -15.72
N ASN A 89 4.94 8.93 -15.60
CA ASN A 89 6.12 9.33 -16.37
C ASN A 89 7.33 9.67 -15.50
N ALA A 90 7.47 9.08 -14.31
CA ALA A 90 8.78 9.11 -13.66
C ALA A 90 9.70 8.18 -14.47
N PRO A 91 10.72 8.69 -15.20
CA PRO A 91 11.67 7.81 -15.86
C PRO A 91 12.26 6.90 -14.78
N ASN A 92 12.47 5.61 -15.10
CA ASN A 92 13.12 4.64 -14.22
C ASN A 92 14.34 5.28 -13.57
N SER A 93 14.16 5.84 -12.39
CA SER A 93 15.18 6.63 -11.74
C SER A 93 16.28 5.66 -11.40
N PHE A 94 17.47 5.88 -11.99
CA PHE A 94 18.64 5.07 -11.72
C PHE A 94 18.75 4.85 -10.22
N PHE A 95 18.88 3.59 -9.82
CA PHE A 95 19.09 3.18 -8.44
C PHE A 95 20.17 4.08 -7.80
N TRP A 96 19.94 4.63 -6.60
CA TRP A 96 20.83 5.63 -5.99
C TRP A 96 22.31 5.24 -5.99
N HIS A 97 22.62 3.94 -5.83
CA HIS A 97 24.00 3.45 -5.92
C HIS A 97 24.61 3.55 -7.34
N GLN A 98 23.79 3.45 -8.39
CA GLN A 98 24.24 3.71 -9.77
C GLN A 98 24.45 5.20 -10.02
N GLN A 99 23.63 6.08 -9.43
CA GLN A 99 23.80 7.52 -9.55
C GLN A 99 25.06 8.03 -8.82
N LEU A 100 25.38 7.43 -7.67
CA LEU A 100 26.56 7.79 -6.87
C LEU A 100 27.83 7.05 -7.31
N GLY A 101 27.72 6.06 -8.18
CA GLY A 101 28.85 5.29 -8.71
C GLY A 101 29.79 6.18 -9.52
N LYS A 102 30.97 6.48 -8.98
CA LYS A 102 32.03 7.17 -9.71
C LYS A 102 32.91 6.16 -10.42
N THR A 103 33.32 6.46 -11.64
CA THR A 103 34.35 5.66 -12.33
C THR A 103 35.70 5.82 -11.63
N GLU A 104 36.59 4.81 -11.74
CA GLU A 104 37.92 4.87 -11.11
C GLU A 104 38.72 6.09 -11.57
N LYS A 105 38.58 6.48 -12.84
CA LYS A 105 39.21 7.69 -13.40
C LYS A 105 38.71 8.95 -12.69
N ARG A 106 37.40 9.08 -12.48
CA ARG A 106 36.78 10.21 -11.79
C ARG A 106 37.19 10.24 -10.31
N HIS A 107 37.23 9.08 -9.66
CA HIS A 107 37.69 8.96 -8.27
C HIS A 107 39.15 9.44 -8.10
N LYS A 108 40.06 8.99 -8.97
CA LYS A 108 41.46 9.45 -8.98
C LYS A 108 41.55 10.95 -9.24
N GLN A 109 40.77 11.48 -10.18
CA GLN A 109 40.72 12.92 -10.45
C GLN A 109 40.26 13.71 -9.22
N ASP A 110 39.21 13.26 -8.53
CA ASP A 110 38.68 13.92 -7.32
C ASP A 110 39.69 13.89 -6.16
N ILE A 111 40.46 12.79 -6.02
CA ILE A 111 41.54 12.68 -5.01
C ILE A 111 42.68 13.64 -5.34
N HIS A 112 43.17 13.61 -6.57
CA HIS A 112 44.38 14.35 -6.96
C HIS A 112 44.10 15.85 -7.15
N PHE A 113 42.91 16.22 -7.59
CA PHE A 113 42.53 17.60 -7.92
C PHE A 113 41.18 17.99 -7.29
N PRO A 114 41.10 18.11 -5.95
CA PRO A 114 39.88 18.56 -5.30
C PRO A 114 39.63 20.03 -5.60
N THR A 115 38.35 20.41 -5.74
CA THR A 115 37.95 21.81 -5.90
C THR A 115 38.20 22.59 -4.61
N ARG A 116 39.17 23.50 -4.64
CA ARG A 116 39.53 24.32 -3.47
C ARG A 116 38.74 25.62 -3.51
N LYS A 117 38.24 26.06 -2.35
CA LYS A 117 37.64 27.39 -2.19
C LYS A 117 38.76 28.39 -1.93
N TYR A 118 38.79 29.49 -2.66
CA TYR A 118 39.75 30.57 -2.49
C TYR A 118 39.03 31.93 -2.54
N THR A 119 39.65 32.93 -1.93
CA THR A 119 39.19 34.32 -1.95
C THR A 119 40.36 35.21 -2.34
N LEU A 120 40.09 36.24 -3.12
CA LEU A 120 41.10 37.24 -3.48
C LEU A 120 41.19 38.27 -2.36
N LYS A 121 42.41 38.69 -2.02
CA LYS A 121 42.61 39.84 -1.15
C LYS A 121 42.28 41.10 -1.94
N ALA A 122 41.63 42.06 -1.28
CA ALA A 122 41.43 43.40 -1.81
C ALA A 122 42.76 44.14 -1.97
#